data_AF-A0A5E7UIB7-F1
#
_entry.id   AF-A0A5E7UIB7-F1
#
_cell.length_a   1.000
_cell.length_b   1.000
_cell.length_c   1.000
_cell.angle_alpha   90.00
_cell.angle_beta   90.00
_cell.angle_gamma   90.00
#
_symmetry.space_group_name_H-M   'P 1'
#
loop_
_entity.id
_entity.type
_entity.pdbx_description
1 polymer ?
#
loop_
_entity_poly.entity_id
_entity_poly.type
_entity_poly.pdbx_seq_one_letter_code
_entity_poly.pdbx_strand_id
1 'polypeptide(L)'
;MGNLIALKRDNLHELEAIERLARSLGTERFSALALQLAYEYPIKIEESYQSILKLRHSSIIGMSDAPFEALQVVCEVVISRVPELLRVLSYRYRHENRTTIPHGLWLALLELDNGDLSLIEPASPRSVNGRLPQDVVATCNDLIAKNQAMIDHEFLLACQREGLSASEAVESLIAQRRGTRDSWQDDEVEK
;
A
#
# COMPACT_ATOMS: atom_id res chain seq x y z
N MET A 1 -20.54 -5.32 11.93
CA MET A 1 -19.15 -4.84 12.09
C MET A 1 -18.26 -6.06 12.05
N GLY A 2 -17.24 -6.05 11.20
CA GLY A 2 -16.27 -7.14 11.14
C GLY A 2 -15.44 -7.25 12.42
N ASN A 3 -14.96 -8.46 12.71
CA ASN A 3 -14.17 -8.72 13.91
C ASN A 3 -12.73 -8.27 13.71
N LEU A 4 -12.16 -7.63 14.75
CA LEU A 4 -10.74 -7.31 14.80
C LEU A 4 -9.93 -8.54 15.19
N ILE A 5 -8.98 -8.93 14.34
CA ILE A 5 -8.03 -10.01 14.61
C ILE A 5 -6.68 -9.36 14.88
N ALA A 6 -6.14 -9.59 16.07
CA ALA A 6 -4.83 -9.09 16.47
C ALA A 6 -3.77 -10.18 16.34
N LEU A 7 -2.52 -9.79 16.13
CA LEU A 7 -1.38 -10.69 16.27
C LEU A 7 -1.23 -11.16 17.72
N LYS A 8 -1.17 -12.48 17.88
CA LYS A 8 -1.14 -13.22 19.13
C LYS A 8 -0.27 -14.47 18.93
N ARG A 9 -0.08 -15.26 19.99
CA ARG A 9 0.75 -16.47 19.92
C ARG A 9 0.14 -17.58 19.06
N ASP A 10 -1.18 -17.64 18.97
CA ASP A 10 -1.91 -18.65 18.19
C ASP A 10 -1.79 -18.43 16.68
N ASN A 11 -1.75 -17.19 16.21
CA ASN A 11 -1.55 -16.83 14.80
C ASN A 11 -0.13 -16.34 14.46
N LEU A 12 0.86 -16.62 15.31
CA LEU A 12 2.26 -16.22 15.07
C LEU A 12 2.83 -16.85 13.78
N HIS A 13 2.42 -18.07 13.48
CA HIS A 13 2.85 -18.79 12.28
C HIS A 13 2.44 -18.07 10.98
N GLU A 14 1.30 -17.37 10.97
CA GLU A 14 0.85 -16.55 9.84
C GLU A 14 1.77 -15.35 9.62
N LEU A 15 2.16 -14.68 10.72
CA LEU A 15 3.11 -13.58 10.66
C LEU A 15 4.46 -14.07 10.12
N GLU A 16 4.97 -15.19 10.63
CA GLU A 16 6.24 -15.78 10.17
C GLU A 16 6.20 -16.18 8.70
N ALA A 17 5.05 -16.65 8.20
CA ALA A 17 4.84 -16.94 6.78
C ALA A 17 4.96 -15.69 5.92
N ILE A 18 4.26 -14.60 6.27
CA ILE A 18 4.34 -13.35 5.51
C ILE A 18 5.73 -12.71 5.59
N GLU A 19 6.39 -12.78 6.74
CA GLU A 19 7.78 -12.35 6.90
C GLU A 19 8.74 -13.15 5.99
N ARG A 20 8.52 -14.46 5.87
CA ARG A 20 9.30 -15.33 5.00
C ARG A 20 9.05 -15.01 3.53
N LEU A 21 7.79 -14.82 3.15
CA LEU A 21 7.40 -14.39 1.81
C LEU A 21 8.08 -13.07 1.45
N ALA A 22 7.98 -12.05 2.31
CA ALA A 22 8.61 -10.76 2.10
C ALA A 22 10.13 -10.87 1.97
N ARG A 23 10.78 -11.69 2.81
CA ARG A 23 12.22 -11.94 2.72
C ARG A 23 12.62 -12.65 1.43
N SER A 24 11.82 -13.60 0.96
CA SER A 24 12.08 -14.37 -0.27
C SER A 24 11.92 -13.52 -1.53
N LEU A 25 10.94 -12.62 -1.55
CA LEU A 25 10.65 -11.73 -2.68
C LEU A 25 11.53 -10.48 -2.68
N GLY A 26 11.93 -10.00 -1.51
CA GLY A 26 12.49 -8.68 -1.32
C GLY A 26 11.40 -7.60 -1.23
N THR A 27 11.75 -6.46 -0.63
CA THR A 27 10.81 -5.39 -0.27
C THR A 27 9.98 -4.89 -1.46
N GLU A 28 10.62 -4.57 -2.58
CA GLU A 28 9.93 -3.99 -3.75
C GLU A 28 8.89 -4.95 -4.34
N ARG A 29 9.26 -6.23 -4.51
CA ARG A 29 8.38 -7.24 -5.09
C ARG A 29 7.24 -7.60 -4.14
N PHE A 30 7.52 -7.69 -2.85
CA PHE A 30 6.48 -7.89 -1.84
C PHE A 30 5.48 -6.73 -1.84
N SER A 31 5.95 -5.49 -1.87
CA SER A 31 5.09 -4.30 -1.95
C SER A 31 4.22 -4.30 -3.20
N ALA A 32 4.81 -4.58 -4.37
CA ALA A 32 4.07 -4.64 -5.63
C ALA A 32 2.99 -5.73 -5.60
N LEU A 33 3.32 -6.93 -5.09
CA LEU A 33 2.41 -8.06 -4.96
C LEU A 33 1.26 -7.76 -3.99
N ALA A 34 1.57 -7.21 -2.82
CA ALA A 34 0.57 -6.85 -1.82
C ALA A 34 -0.38 -5.76 -2.34
N LEU A 35 0.14 -4.79 -3.11
CA LEU A 35 -0.68 -3.77 -3.77
C LEU A 35 -1.55 -4.35 -4.89
N GLN A 36 -1.01 -5.24 -5.71
CA GLN A 36 -1.78 -5.90 -6.76
C GLN A 36 -2.98 -6.65 -6.15
N LEU A 37 -2.72 -7.48 -5.13
CA LEU A 37 -3.78 -8.14 -4.38
C LEU A 37 -4.79 -7.15 -3.80
N ALA A 38 -4.32 -6.02 -3.28
CA ALA A 38 -5.18 -4.98 -2.73
C ALA A 38 -6.09 -4.33 -3.76
N TYR A 39 -5.72 -4.26 -5.05
CA TYR A 39 -6.58 -3.76 -6.11
C TYR A 39 -7.60 -4.81 -6.59
N GLU A 40 -7.19 -6.07 -6.67
CA GLU A 40 -8.03 -7.17 -7.12
C GLU A 40 -9.04 -7.62 -6.05
N TYR A 41 -8.69 -7.47 -4.78
CA TYR A 41 -9.52 -7.96 -3.67
C TYR A 41 -10.85 -7.19 -3.55
N PRO A 42 -12.00 -7.88 -3.48
CA PRO A 42 -13.31 -7.25 -3.30
C PRO A 42 -13.57 -6.93 -1.82
N ILE A 43 -13.20 -5.72 -1.41
CA ILE A 43 -13.29 -5.21 -0.03
C ILE A 43 -14.77 -5.14 0.43
N LYS A 44 -15.06 -5.63 1.64
CA LYS A 44 -16.39 -5.58 2.27
C LYS A 44 -16.30 -4.92 3.64
N ILE A 45 -17.19 -3.98 3.95
CA ILE A 45 -17.15 -3.24 5.23
C ILE A 45 -17.49 -4.13 6.45
N GLU A 46 -18.17 -5.25 6.21
CA GLU A 46 -18.56 -6.19 7.26
C GLU A 46 -17.50 -7.28 7.51
N GLU A 47 -16.45 -7.36 6.69
CA GLU A 47 -15.43 -8.41 6.84
C GLU A 47 -14.53 -8.20 8.05
N SER A 48 -13.98 -9.28 8.58
CA SER A 48 -12.97 -9.21 9.64
C SER A 48 -11.70 -8.52 9.15
N TYR A 49 -10.96 -7.93 10.08
CA TYR A 49 -9.76 -7.15 9.75
C TYR A 49 -8.57 -7.61 10.57
N GLN A 50 -7.41 -7.71 9.91
CA GLN A 50 -6.15 -8.02 10.56
C GLN A 50 -5.48 -6.72 11.04
N SER A 51 -5.30 -6.58 12.35
CA SER A 51 -4.50 -5.52 12.96
C SER A 51 -3.06 -5.97 13.12
N ILE A 52 -2.15 -5.19 12.56
CA ILE A 52 -0.73 -5.51 12.49
C ILE A 52 0.03 -4.43 13.24
N LEU A 53 0.94 -4.84 14.11
CA LEU A 53 1.82 -3.96 14.86
C LEU A 53 3.22 -4.00 14.27
N LYS A 54 3.91 -2.86 14.23
CA LYS A 54 5.34 -2.78 13.91
C LYS A 54 6.16 -3.31 15.10
N LEU A 55 7.15 -4.16 14.83
CA LEU A 55 8.04 -4.70 15.85
C LEU A 55 9.00 -3.61 16.34
N ARG A 56 8.74 -3.06 17.53
CA ARG A 56 9.65 -2.10 18.19
C ARG A 56 10.39 -2.67 19.40
N HIS A 57 9.90 -3.77 19.96
CA HIS A 57 10.48 -4.40 21.13
C HIS A 57 10.24 -5.90 21.11
N SER A 58 11.20 -6.69 21.59
CA SER A 58 11.17 -8.16 21.59
C SER A 58 10.02 -8.78 22.42
N SER A 59 9.38 -7.99 23.28
CA SER A 59 8.22 -8.42 24.08
C SER A 59 6.87 -8.29 23.35
N ILE A 60 6.85 -7.70 22.16
CA ILE A 60 5.64 -7.49 21.36
C ILE A 60 5.71 -8.38 20.12
N ILE A 61 4.61 -9.08 19.84
CA ILE A 61 4.46 -9.77 18.55
C ILE A 61 4.14 -8.71 17.51
N GLY A 62 5.06 -8.51 16.57
CA GLY A 62 4.95 -7.48 15.54
C GLY A 62 5.76 -7.84 14.30
N MET A 63 5.40 -7.17 13.22
CA MET A 63 5.99 -7.30 11.90
C MET A 63 7.23 -6.40 11.76
N SER A 64 8.23 -6.88 11.03
CA SER A 64 9.43 -6.13 10.67
C SER A 64 9.11 -4.94 9.76
N ASP A 65 10.03 -3.98 9.70
CA ASP A 65 9.78 -2.66 9.11
C ASP A 65 9.33 -2.71 7.65
N ALA A 66 10.06 -3.43 6.81
CA ALA A 66 9.81 -3.47 5.36
C ALA A 66 8.42 -4.02 4.98
N PRO A 67 7.99 -5.23 5.40
CA PRO A 67 6.65 -5.71 5.11
C PRO A 67 5.57 -4.88 5.82
N PHE A 68 5.85 -4.32 6.99
CA PHE A 68 4.90 -3.45 7.69
C PHE A 68 4.61 -2.18 6.88
N GLU A 69 5.65 -1.52 6.35
CA GLU A 69 5.52 -0.32 5.52
C GLU A 69 4.76 -0.62 4.22
N ALA A 70 5.02 -1.76 3.58
CA ALA A 70 4.24 -2.22 2.43
C ALA A 70 2.74 -2.34 2.76
N LEU A 71 2.41 -2.96 3.90
CA LEU A 71 1.02 -3.13 4.33
C LEU A 71 0.38 -1.83 4.84
N GLN A 72 1.15 -0.83 5.25
CA GLN A 72 0.64 0.52 5.47
C GLN A 72 0.16 1.15 4.16
N VAL A 73 0.95 1.06 3.09
CA VAL A 73 0.52 1.57 1.78
C VAL A 73 -0.73 0.84 1.29
N VAL A 74 -0.79 -0.49 1.46
CA VAL A 74 -2.00 -1.28 1.17
C VAL A 74 -3.22 -0.78 1.96
N CYS A 75 -3.06 -0.48 3.24
CA CYS A 75 -4.13 0.08 4.07
C CYS A 75 -4.66 1.41 3.50
N GLU A 76 -3.77 2.32 3.08
CA GLU A 76 -4.19 3.58 2.45
C GLU A 76 -4.94 3.35 1.12
N VAL A 77 -4.49 2.40 0.30
CA VAL A 77 -5.17 2.03 -0.95
C VAL A 77 -6.56 1.42 -0.68
N VAL A 78 -6.67 0.56 0.33
CA VAL A 78 -7.95 -0.03 0.73
C VAL A 78 -8.93 1.06 1.20
N ILE A 79 -8.45 2.04 1.99
CA ILE A 79 -9.27 3.17 2.44
C ILE A 79 -9.65 4.10 1.28
N SER A 80 -8.74 4.35 0.34
CA SER A 80 -9.04 5.20 -0.82
C SER A 80 -10.11 4.59 -1.72
N ARG A 81 -10.12 3.25 -1.86
CA ARG A 81 -11.15 2.50 -2.58
C ARG A 81 -12.48 2.44 -1.84
N VAL A 82 -12.45 2.31 -0.51
CA VAL A 82 -13.65 2.21 0.34
C VAL A 82 -13.54 3.16 1.54
N PRO A 83 -13.84 4.46 1.38
CA PRO A 83 -13.69 5.46 2.43
C PRO A 83 -14.55 5.20 3.67
N GLU A 84 -15.64 4.45 3.52
CA GLU A 84 -16.53 4.03 4.61
C GLU A 84 -15.81 3.22 5.68
N LEU A 85 -14.68 2.58 5.35
CA LEU A 85 -13.84 1.88 6.33
C LEU A 85 -13.35 2.79 7.45
N LEU A 86 -13.28 4.11 7.24
CA LEU A 86 -12.97 5.09 8.30
C LEU A 86 -14.03 5.15 9.41
N ARG A 87 -15.19 4.52 9.24
CA ARG A 87 -16.17 4.28 10.33
C ARG A 87 -15.68 3.22 11.32
N VAL A 88 -14.77 2.35 10.91
CA VAL A 88 -14.14 1.34 11.75
C VAL A 88 -12.91 1.94 12.43
N LEU A 89 -12.86 1.81 13.76
CA LEU A 89 -11.82 2.46 14.58
C LEU A 89 -10.39 2.03 14.18
N SER A 90 -10.18 0.77 13.81
CA SER A 90 -8.83 0.29 13.45
C SER A 90 -8.27 0.93 12.18
N TYR A 91 -9.11 1.25 11.20
CA TYR A 91 -8.71 2.01 10.01
C TYR A 91 -8.54 3.51 10.30
N ARG A 92 -9.35 4.05 11.22
CA ARG A 92 -9.23 5.46 11.64
C ARG A 92 -7.96 5.72 12.46
N TYR A 93 -7.61 4.80 13.35
CA TYR A 93 -6.44 4.89 14.24
C TYR A 93 -5.25 4.09 13.69
N ARG A 94 -4.91 4.35 12.43
CA ARG A 94 -3.66 3.89 11.82
C ARG A 94 -2.57 4.93 12.04
N HIS A 95 -1.37 4.50 12.38
CA HIS A 95 -0.22 5.36 12.66
C HIS A 95 1.08 4.59 12.39
N GLU A 96 2.23 5.23 12.67
CA GLU A 96 3.57 4.68 12.41
C GLU A 96 3.84 3.25 12.93
N ASN A 97 3.05 2.75 13.88
CA ASN A 97 3.28 1.45 14.55
C ASN A 97 2.11 0.49 14.42
N ARG A 98 1.03 0.92 13.76
CA ARG A 98 -0.17 0.11 13.61
C ARG A 98 -0.79 0.32 12.25
N THR A 99 -1.00 -0.77 11.53
CA THR A 99 -1.78 -0.82 10.29
C THR A 99 -2.89 -1.85 10.41
N THR A 100 -3.89 -1.75 9.53
CA THR A 100 -5.00 -2.69 9.45
C THR A 100 -5.28 -3.01 7.99
N ILE A 101 -5.48 -4.28 7.67
CA ILE A 101 -5.89 -4.72 6.33
C ILE A 101 -7.10 -5.66 6.42
N PRO A 102 -7.90 -5.79 5.35
CA PRO A 102 -8.93 -6.82 5.26
C PRO A 102 -8.35 -8.20 5.58
N HIS A 103 -9.03 -8.98 6.41
CA HIS A 103 -8.51 -10.29 6.80
C HIS A 103 -8.45 -11.25 5.60
N GLY A 104 -9.38 -11.18 4.64
CA GLY A 104 -9.23 -12.00 3.44
C GLY A 104 -8.04 -11.60 2.56
N LEU A 105 -7.61 -10.35 2.58
CA LEU A 105 -6.35 -9.93 1.93
C LEU A 105 -5.12 -10.49 2.67
N TRP A 106 -5.17 -10.53 4.00
CA TRP A 106 -4.14 -11.21 4.80
C TRP A 106 -4.06 -12.71 4.47
N LEU A 107 -5.20 -13.39 4.35
CA LEU A 107 -5.25 -14.79 3.95
C LEU A 107 -4.72 -15.00 2.52
N ALA A 108 -5.05 -14.13 1.57
CA ALA A 108 -4.53 -14.20 0.21
C ALA A 108 -2.99 -14.10 0.17
N LEU A 109 -2.39 -13.27 1.04
CA LEU A 109 -0.93 -13.22 1.19
C LEU A 109 -0.35 -14.53 1.76
N LEU A 110 -1.04 -15.17 2.72
CA LEU A 110 -0.62 -16.45 3.27
C LEU A 110 -0.70 -17.59 2.26
N GLU A 111 -1.71 -17.58 1.40
CA GLU A 111 -1.85 -18.58 0.33
C GLU A 111 -0.67 -18.53 -0.65
N LEU A 112 0.00 -17.38 -0.79
CA LEU A 112 1.19 -17.23 -1.63
C LEU A 112 2.47 -17.80 -0.99
N ASP A 113 2.54 -17.91 0.34
CA ASP A 113 3.64 -18.61 1.04
C ASP A 113 3.40 -20.14 1.07
N ASN A 114 2.13 -20.56 1.18
CA ASN A 114 1.74 -21.98 1.20
C ASN A 114 1.61 -22.61 -0.19
N GLY A 115 1.36 -21.80 -1.21
CA GLY A 115 1.29 -22.19 -2.61
C GLY A 115 2.68 -22.43 -3.17
N ASP A 116 2.77 -23.34 -4.13
CA ASP A 116 3.94 -23.46 -4.98
C ASP A 116 4.12 -22.12 -5.71
N LEU A 117 5.15 -21.36 -5.35
CA LEU A 117 5.54 -20.12 -6.02
C LEU A 117 5.82 -20.33 -7.52
N SER A 118 5.72 -21.56 -8.04
CA SER A 118 5.70 -21.89 -9.47
C SER A 118 4.52 -21.32 -10.27
N LEU A 119 3.42 -20.88 -9.62
CA LEU A 119 2.34 -20.12 -10.29
C LEU A 119 2.66 -18.63 -10.46
N ILE A 120 3.68 -18.13 -9.75
CA ILE A 120 4.42 -16.94 -10.15
C ILE A 120 5.63 -17.47 -10.91
N GLU A 121 5.45 -17.90 -12.16
CA GLU A 121 6.56 -18.34 -13.00
C GLU A 121 7.73 -17.34 -12.86
N PRO A 122 8.92 -17.74 -12.37
CA PRO A 122 10.11 -17.07 -12.82
C PRO A 122 10.14 -17.36 -14.32
N ALA A 123 9.87 -16.35 -15.14
CA ALA A 123 9.97 -16.46 -16.58
C ALA A 123 11.13 -17.40 -16.94
N SER A 124 10.78 -18.52 -17.58
CA SER A 124 11.68 -19.58 -18.02
C SER A 124 13.01 -19.01 -18.53
N PRO A 125 14.18 -19.60 -18.20
CA PRO A 125 15.50 -19.06 -18.56
C PRO A 125 15.85 -19.25 -20.05
N ARG A 126 14.84 -19.30 -20.93
CA ARG A 126 15.01 -19.33 -22.37
C ARG A 126 14.14 -18.25 -23.01
N SER A 127 14.77 -17.09 -23.25
CA SER A 127 14.46 -16.13 -24.33
C SER A 127 13.05 -15.49 -24.25
N VAL A 128 12.84 -14.19 -24.02
CA VAL A 128 13.47 -12.98 -24.57
C VAL A 128 13.04 -11.79 -23.67
N ASN A 129 14.00 -10.93 -23.27
CA ASN A 129 13.83 -9.59 -22.69
C ASN A 129 12.87 -9.39 -21.50
N GLY A 130 13.46 -9.16 -20.31
CA GLY A 130 12.77 -8.77 -19.07
C GLY A 130 12.03 -7.44 -19.16
N ARG A 131 10.79 -7.49 -19.64
CA ARG A 131 9.78 -6.44 -19.45
C ARG A 131 8.55 -7.11 -18.84
N LEU A 132 8.09 -6.60 -17.70
CA LEU A 132 6.70 -6.80 -17.28
C LEU A 132 5.78 -6.53 -18.50
N PRO A 133 4.65 -7.24 -18.64
CA PRO A 133 3.69 -6.97 -19.71
C PRO A 133 3.47 -5.47 -19.78
N GLN A 134 3.73 -4.90 -20.96
CA GLN A 134 3.83 -3.47 -21.12
C GLN A 134 2.54 -2.76 -20.69
N ASP A 135 1.41 -3.46 -20.80
CA ASP A 135 0.10 -3.02 -20.32
C ASP A 135 -0.03 -2.99 -18.79
N VAL A 136 0.58 -3.93 -18.06
CA VAL A 136 0.54 -3.96 -16.59
C VAL A 136 1.51 -2.94 -16.00
N VAL A 137 2.71 -2.77 -16.58
CA VAL A 137 3.60 -1.66 -16.19
C VAL A 137 3.02 -0.32 -16.56
N ALA A 138 2.39 -0.18 -17.73
CA ALA A 138 1.70 1.05 -18.07
C ALA A 138 0.55 1.32 -17.10
N THR A 139 -0.24 0.31 -16.73
CA THR A 139 -1.36 0.48 -15.79
C THR A 139 -0.88 0.79 -14.37
N CYS A 140 0.16 0.11 -13.88
CA CYS A 140 0.75 0.41 -12.57
C CYS A 140 1.43 1.77 -12.56
N ASN A 141 2.18 2.14 -13.60
CA ASN A 141 2.78 3.47 -13.72
C ASN A 141 1.71 4.55 -13.89
N ASP A 142 0.59 4.27 -14.55
CA ASP A 142 -0.54 5.19 -14.70
C ASP A 142 -1.29 5.35 -13.37
N LEU A 143 -1.49 4.28 -12.61
CA LEU A 143 -2.04 4.34 -11.24
C LEU A 143 -1.11 5.04 -10.26
N ILE A 144 0.21 4.84 -10.38
CA ILE A 144 1.24 5.53 -9.62
C ILE A 144 1.29 7.02 -10.02
N ALA A 145 1.25 7.33 -11.32
CA ALA A 145 1.21 8.68 -11.86
C ALA A 145 -0.10 9.42 -11.55
N LYS A 146 -1.19 8.68 -11.30
CA LYS A 146 -2.49 9.22 -10.85
C LYS A 146 -2.65 9.20 -9.33
N ASN A 147 -1.70 8.60 -8.59
CA ASN A 147 -1.74 8.60 -7.14
C ASN A 147 -1.27 9.96 -6.62
N GLN A 148 -2.25 10.82 -6.40
CA GLN A 148 -2.04 12.18 -5.97
C GLN A 148 -1.18 12.29 -4.68
N ALA A 149 -1.25 11.31 -3.78
CA ALA A 149 -0.44 11.32 -2.56
C ALA A 149 1.04 11.05 -2.85
N MET A 150 1.36 10.26 -3.88
CA MET A 150 2.74 10.07 -4.33
C MET A 150 3.28 11.32 -5.03
N ILE A 151 2.47 11.97 -5.87
CA ILE A 151 2.84 13.23 -6.53
C ILE A 151 3.14 14.31 -5.48
N ASP A 152 2.26 14.44 -4.47
CA ASP A 152 2.46 15.37 -3.37
C ASP A 152 3.72 15.04 -2.56
N HIS A 153 3.99 13.75 -2.32
CA HIS A 153 5.18 13.31 -1.60
C HIS A 153 6.47 13.62 -2.34
N GLU A 154 6.54 13.32 -3.64
CA GLU A 154 7.69 13.65 -4.49
C GLU A 154 7.92 15.16 -4.58
N PHE A 155 6.85 15.95 -4.67
CA PHE A 155 6.93 17.41 -4.64
C PHE A 155 7.52 17.93 -3.33
N LEU A 156 7.05 17.42 -2.18
CA LEU A 156 7.58 17.82 -0.87
C LEU A 156 9.06 17.43 -0.71
N LEU A 157 9.46 16.27 -1.21
CA LEU A 157 10.87 15.85 -1.23
C LEU A 157 11.73 16.73 -2.14
N ALA A 158 11.21 17.17 -3.29
CA ALA A 158 11.91 18.09 -4.19
C ALA A 158 12.11 19.46 -3.52
N CYS A 159 11.08 20.04 -2.92
CA CYS A 159 11.18 21.29 -2.17
C CYS A 159 12.20 21.19 -1.02
N GLN A 160 12.22 20.06 -0.30
CA GLN A 160 13.16 19.84 0.78
C GLN A 160 14.62 19.75 0.28
N ARG A 161 14.85 19.16 -0.90
CA ARG A 161 16.17 19.14 -1.55
C ARG A 161 16.63 20.52 -2.02
N GLU A 162 15.69 21.42 -2.32
CA GLU A 162 15.94 22.83 -2.62
C GLU A 162 16.17 23.69 -1.37
N GLY A 163 16.09 23.09 -0.18
CA GLY A 163 16.39 23.75 1.09
C GLY A 163 15.20 24.46 1.74
N LEU A 164 13.98 24.26 1.21
CA LEU A 164 12.76 24.78 1.83
C LEU A 164 12.46 24.04 3.13
N SER A 165 11.97 24.77 4.13
CA SER A 165 11.46 24.16 5.35
C SER A 165 10.18 23.37 5.07
N ALA A 166 9.85 22.42 5.95
CA ALA A 166 8.66 21.58 5.79
C ALA A 166 7.36 22.40 5.70
N SER A 167 7.27 23.53 6.42
CA SER A 167 6.12 24.44 6.34
C SER A 167 6.03 25.14 4.97
N GLU A 168 7.15 25.62 4.45
CA GLU A 168 7.20 26.31 3.15
C GLU A 168 6.91 25.35 1.99
N ALA A 169 7.38 24.10 2.08
CA ALA A 169 7.08 23.06 1.10
C ALA A 169 5.57 22.73 1.04
N VAL A 170 4.90 22.68 2.20
CA VAL A 170 3.45 22.45 2.28
C VAL A 170 2.66 23.65 1.77
N GLU A 171 3.07 24.88 2.12
CA GLU A 171 2.43 26.10 1.59
C GLU A 171 2.57 26.19 0.06
N SER A 172 3.74 25.82 -0.48
CA SER A 172 3.99 25.77 -1.92
C SER A 172 3.12 24.73 -2.63
N LEU A 173 2.93 23.54 -2.02
CA LEU A 173 2.04 22.50 -2.54
C LEU A 173 0.58 22.98 -2.57
N ILE A 174 0.11 23.66 -1.51
CA ILE A 174 -1.24 24.22 -1.45
C ILE A 174 -1.44 25.31 -2.51
N ALA A 175 -0.44 26.18 -2.71
CA ALA A 175 -0.48 27.22 -3.73
C ALA A 175 -0.52 26.62 -5.15
N GLN A 176 0.30 25.60 -5.43
CA GLN A 176 0.33 24.88 -6.70
C GLN A 176 -1.03 24.24 -7.02
N ARG A 177 -1.67 23.60 -6.02
CA ARG A 177 -3.00 22.97 -6.13
C ARG A 177 -4.13 23.97 -6.35
N ARG A 178 -4.02 25.16 -5.76
CA ARG A 178 -4.99 26.25 -5.98
C ARG A 178 -4.87 26.83 -7.38
N GLY A 179 -3.65 27.08 -7.86
CA GLY A 179 -3.41 27.58 -9.23
C GLY A 179 -3.81 26.60 -10.33
N THR A 180 -3.72 25.28 -10.09
CA THR A 180 -4.23 24.28 -11.04
C THR A 180 -5.75 24.19 -11.08
N ARG A 181 -6.46 24.66 -10.05
CA ARG A 181 -7.94 24.59 -10.01
C ARG A 181 -8.61 25.72 -10.81
N ASP A 182 -7.93 26.86 -10.93
CA ASP A 182 -8.42 28.00 -11.72
C ASP A 182 -8.23 27.77 -13.23
N SER A 183 -7.28 26.91 -13.65
CA SER A 183 -7.03 26.57 -15.05
C SER A 183 -8.12 25.71 -15.71
N TRP A 184 -9.01 25.06 -14.94
CA TRP A 184 -10.07 24.20 -15.49
C TRP A 184 -11.43 24.89 -15.60
N GLN A 185 -11.53 26.17 -15.19
CA GLN A 185 -12.75 26.96 -15.35
C GLN A 185 -12.79 27.78 -16.64
N ASP A 186 -11.67 27.92 -17.36
CA ASP A 186 -11.62 28.68 -18.62
C ASP A 186 -11.88 27.85 -19.89
N ASP A 187 -11.90 26.50 -19.80
CA ASP A 187 -12.15 25.64 -20.97
C ASP A 187 -13.63 25.23 -21.17
N GLU A 188 -14.55 25.66 -20.29
CA GLU A 188 -16.00 25.39 -20.43
C GLU A 188 -16.81 26.59 -20.99
N VAL A 189 -16.14 27.60 -21.53
CA VAL A 189 -16.79 28.72 -22.26
C VAL A 189 -16.08 29.00 -23.59
N GLU A 190 -16.04 28.04 -24.51
CA GLU A 190 -16.13 28.39 -25.94
C GLU A 190 -16.52 27.19 -26.83
N LYS A 191 -17.76 27.29 -27.34
CA LYS A 191 -18.41 26.60 -28.48
C LYS A 191 -19.12 25.27 -28.27
#